data_AF-A0A946XRB2-F1
#
_entry.id   AF-A0A946XRB2-F1
#
_cell.length_a   1.000
_cell.length_b   1.000
_cell.length_c   1.000
_cell.angle_alpha   90.00
_cell.angle_beta   90.00
_cell.angle_gamma   90.00
#
_symmetry.space_group_name_H-M   'P 1'
#
loop_
_entity.id
_entity.type
_entity.pdbx_description
1 polymer ?
#
loop_
_entity_poly.entity_id
_entity_poly.type
_entity_poly.pdbx_seq_one_letter_code
_entity_poly.pdbx_strand_id
1 'polypeptide(L)' 'LRVNTAARALIETRETIAAIALNCGFHDHAHFCRSFRNIMRTTPSGFRSENKGI' A
#
# COMPACT_ATOMS: atom_id res chain seq x y z
N LEU A 1 4.89 9.25 6.96
CA LEU A 1 4.25 9.91 5.79
C LEU A 1 4.01 8.98 4.60
N ARG A 2 5.02 8.29 4.06
CA ARG A 2 4.90 7.52 2.79
C ARG A 2 3.91 6.35 2.83
N VAL A 3 3.89 5.59 3.93
CA VAL A 3 2.97 4.44 4.09
C VAL A 3 1.51 4.86 4.28
N ASN A 4 1.25 6.00 4.95
CA ASN A 4 -0.12 6.51 5.10
C ASN A 4 -0.71 6.98 3.77
N THR A 5 0.09 7.66 2.93
CA THR A 5 -0.33 8.03 1.58
C THR A 5 -0.61 6.80 0.72
N ALA A 6 0.27 5.78 0.81
CA ALA A 6 0.04 4.51 0.12
C ALA A 6 -1.24 3.82 0.60
N ALA A 7 -1.53 3.84 1.90
CA ALA A 7 -2.75 3.25 2.47
C ALA A 7 -4.02 3.91 1.91
N ARG A 8 -4.03 5.25 1.77
CA ARG A 8 -5.14 5.96 1.10
C ARG A 8 -5.25 5.59 -0.36
N ALA A 9 -4.14 5.60 -1.10
CA ALA A 9 -4.15 5.22 -2.52
C ALA A 9 -4.62 3.77 -2.74
N LEU A 10 -4.36 2.86 -1.80
CA LEU A 10 -4.80 1.46 -1.87
C LEU A 10 -6.33 1.30 -1.82
N ILE A 11 -7.04 2.24 -1.17
CA ILE A 11 -8.50 2.22 -0.98
C ILE A 11 -9.22 3.17 -1.94
N GLU A 12 -8.63 4.32 -2.25
CA GLU A 12 -9.23 5.35 -3.12
C GLU A 12 -9.06 5.02 -4.61
N THR A 13 -8.08 4.17 -4.96
CA THR A 13 -7.75 3.88 -6.36
C THR A 13 -7.75 2.38 -6.65
N ARG A 14 -7.83 2.05 -7.95
CA ARG A 14 -7.63 0.69 -8.46
C ARG A 14 -6.22 0.46 -9.00
N GLU A 15 -5.28 1.36 -8.72
CA GLU A 15 -3.89 1.22 -9.18
C GLU A 15 -3.27 -0.08 -8.66
N THR A 16 -2.25 -0.59 -9.34
CA THR A 16 -1.54 -1.77 -8.84
C THR A 16 -0.73 -1.41 -7.61
N ILE A 17 -0.46 -2.38 -6.73
CA ILE A 17 0.35 -2.16 -5.53
C ILE A 17 1.76 -1.67 -5.92
N ALA A 18 2.29 -2.13 -7.05
CA ALA A 18 3.56 -1.67 -7.60
C ALA A 18 3.52 -0.20 -8.05
N ALA A 19 2.45 0.24 -8.72
CA ALA A 19 2.28 1.65 -9.11
C ALA A 19 2.19 2.56 -7.87
N ILE A 20 1.41 2.16 -6.86
CA ILE A 20 1.30 2.91 -5.59
C ILE A 20 2.64 2.97 -4.87
N ALA A 21 3.41 1.88 -4.87
CA ALA A 21 4.76 1.86 -4.30
C ALA A 21 5.67 2.89 -4.98
N LEU A 22 5.69 2.91 -6.32
CA LEU A 22 6.47 3.87 -7.11
C LEU A 22 6.02 5.32 -6.87
N ASN A 23 4.70 5.56 -6.85
CA ASN A 23 4.13 6.89 -6.61
C ASN A 23 4.45 7.41 -5.19
N CYS A 24 4.57 6.52 -4.21
CA CYS A 24 5.03 6.87 -2.86
C CYS A 24 6.57 6.94 -2.75
N GLY A 25 7.29 6.69 -3.86
CA GLY A 25 8.73 6.73 -4.06
C GLY A 25 9.51 5.54 -3.49
N PHE A 26 8.85 4.40 -3.28
CA PHE A 26 9.56 3.16 -3.01
C PHE A 26 10.26 2.68 -4.29
N HIS A 27 11.48 2.19 -4.15
CA HIS A 27 12.27 1.73 -5.28
C HIS A 27 11.70 0.44 -5.89
N ASP A 28 11.15 -0.43 -5.05
CA ASP A 28 10.55 -1.70 -5.46
C ASP A 28 9.39 -2.13 -4.55
N HIS A 29 8.57 -3.03 -5.08
CA HIS A 29 7.39 -3.57 -4.41
C HIS A 29 7.72 -4.39 -3.14
N ALA A 30 8.89 -5.04 -3.07
CA ALA A 30 9.26 -5.84 -1.90
C ALA A 30 9.66 -4.95 -0.71
N HIS A 31 10.41 -3.88 -0.96
CA HIS A 31 10.73 -2.88 0.06
C HIS A 31 9.46 -2.19 0.57
N PHE A 32 8.54 -1.83 -0.33
CA PHE A 32 7.24 -1.32 0.05
C PHE A 32 6.45 -2.30 0.92
N CYS A 33 6.27 -3.55 0.49
CA CYS A 33 5.51 -4.55 1.24
C CYS A 33 6.07 -4.78 2.65
N ARG A 34 7.40 -4.85 2.79
CA ARG A 34 8.06 -4.98 4.11
C ARG A 34 7.79 -3.76 5.00
N SER A 35 7.99 -2.55 4.47
CA SER A 35 7.75 -1.31 5.21
C SER A 35 6.27 -1.16 5.61
N PHE A 36 5.37 -1.44 4.68
CA PHE A 36 3.92 -1.40 4.91
C PHE A 36 3.51 -2.40 5.99
N ARG A 37 3.99 -3.65 5.91
CA ARG A 37 3.70 -4.68 6.93
C ARG A 37 4.26 -4.33 8.30
N ASN A 38 5.44 -3.72 8.38
CA ASN A 38 6.02 -3.31 9.66
C ASN A 38 5.19 -2.19 10.34
N ILE A 39 4.65 -1.26 9.55
CA ILE A 39 3.91 -0.10 10.05
C ILE A 39 2.42 -0.42 10.26
N MET A 40 1.76 -0.99 9.25
CA MET A 40 0.31 -1.26 9.25
C MET A 40 -0.04 -2.64 9.80
N ARG A 41 0.96 -3.49 10.11
CA ARG A 41 0.80 -4.86 10.63
C ARG A 41 0.02 -5.81 9.70
N THR A 42 -0.26 -5.40 8.47
CA THR A 42 -0.93 -6.19 7.42
C THR A 42 -0.22 -5.99 6.07
N THR A 43 -0.57 -6.81 5.06
CA THR A 43 -0.03 -6.64 3.70
C THR A 43 -0.81 -5.58 2.93
N PRO A 44 -0.23 -4.90 1.92
CA PRO A 44 -0.96 -3.93 1.10
C PRO A 44 -2.20 -4.52 0.40
N SER A 45 -2.12 -5.77 -0.06
CA SER A 45 -3.24 -6.50 -0.66
C SER A 45 -4.31 -6.85 0.38
N GLY A 46 -3.91 -7.30 1.57
CA GLY A 46 -4.82 -7.54 2.70
C GLY A 46 -5.57 -6.27 3.08
N PHE A 47 -4.85 -5.17 3.28
CA PHE A 47 -5.42 -3.87 3.59
C PHE A 47 -6.43 -3.42 2.53
N ARG A 48 -6.11 -3.56 1.24
CA ARG A 48 -7.04 -3.25 0.15
C ARG A 48 -8.29 -4.14 0.19
N SER A 49 -8.14 -5.42 0.48
CA SER A 49 -9.26 -6.36 0.52
C SER A 49 -10.19 -6.09 1.70
N GLU A 50 -9.64 -5.80 2.88
CA GLU A 50 -10.40 -5.47 4.09
C GLU A 50 -11.22 -4.19 3.92
N ASN A 51 -10.71 -3.21 3.17
CA ASN A 51 -11.37 -1.92 2.95
C ASN A 51 -12.19 -1.87 1.65
N LYS A 52 -12.22 -2.94 0.85
CA LYS A 52 -12.97 -3.00 -0.43
C LYS A 52 -14.49 -3.20 -0.24
N GLY A 53 -14.93 -3.41 0.99
CA GLY A 53 -16.32 -3.70 1.36
C GLY A 53 -17.06 -2.55 2.06
N ILE A 54 -16.54 -1.32 1.99
CA ILE A 54 -17.17 -0.10 2.51
C ILE A 54 -17.63 0.76 1.34
#